data_AF-A0A3D5A6R0-F1
#
_entry.id   AF-A0A3D5A6R0-F1
#
_cell.length_a   1.000
_cell.length_b   1.000
_cell.length_c   1.000
_cell.angle_alpha   90.00
_cell.angle_beta   90.00
_cell.angle_gamma   90.00
#
_symmetry.space_group_name_H-M   'P 1'
#
loop_
_entity.id
_entity.type
_entity.pdbx_description
1 polymer ?
#
loop_
_entity_poly.entity_id
_entity_poly.type
_entity_poly.pdbx_seq_one_letter_code
_entity_poly.pdbx_strand_id
1 'polypeptide(L)' 'MPTCIPFDKTFEKSEVKKIDDGLYEIYLVAKMWTFDPEEIEIPAGSTVDFYLTSKDVVHGFHINEKGVNMMAIPGTINKI' A
#
# COMPACT_ATOMS: atom_id res chain seq x y z
N MET A 1 0.77 -6.34 -14.78
CA MET A 1 0.05 -7.53 -14.27
C MET A 1 0.25 -7.55 -12.76
N PRO A 2 -0.77 -7.83 -11.94
CA PRO A 2 -0.55 -7.99 -10.51
C PRO A 2 0.40 -9.17 -10.30
N THR A 3 1.53 -8.91 -9.67
CA THR A 3 2.48 -9.96 -9.30
C THR A 3 1.76 -10.87 -8.31
N CYS A 4 1.71 -12.18 -8.56
CA CYS A 4 1.13 -13.15 -7.63
C CYS A 4 1.99 -13.23 -6.37
N ILE A 5 1.79 -12.30 -5.45
CA ILE A 5 2.37 -12.32 -4.11
C ILE A 5 1.42 -13.14 -3.25
N PRO A 6 1.87 -14.27 -2.68
CA PRO A 6 1.02 -15.05 -1.78
C PRO A 6 0.61 -14.19 -0.58
N PHE A 7 -0.66 -14.26 -0.22
CA PHE A 7 -1.18 -13.55 0.94
C PHE A 7 -0.47 -14.04 2.22
N ASP A 8 0.24 -13.14 2.88
CA ASP A 8 0.89 -13.37 4.18
C ASP A 8 0.21 -12.49 5.24
N LYS A 9 0.05 -13.01 6.47
CA LYS A 9 -0.51 -12.25 7.60
C LYS A 9 0.28 -10.98 7.92
N THR A 10 1.53 -10.92 7.49
CA THR A 10 2.38 -9.73 7.62
C THR A 10 1.78 -8.52 6.90
N PHE A 11 1.04 -8.73 5.79
CA PHE A 11 0.34 -7.67 5.06
C PHE A 11 -0.94 -7.18 5.76
N GLU A 12 -1.40 -7.83 6.83
CA GLU A 12 -2.50 -7.32 7.66
C GLU A 12 -2.05 -6.22 8.62
N LYS A 13 -0.73 -6.05 8.79
CA LYS A 13 -0.12 -4.97 9.56
C LYS A 13 0.38 -3.90 8.60
N SER A 14 -0.02 -2.66 8.90
CA SER A 14 0.50 -1.48 8.24
C SER A 14 1.93 -1.22 8.70
N GLU A 15 2.82 -0.89 7.77
CA GLU A 15 4.22 -0.61 8.06
C GLU A 15 4.85 0.24 6.96
N VAL A 16 5.74 1.16 7.33
CA VAL A 16 6.59 1.91 6.39
C VAL A 16 8.03 1.47 6.63
N LYS A 17 8.65 0.86 5.62
CA LYS A 17 9.97 0.25 5.72
C LYS A 17 10.94 0.92 4.76
N LYS A 18 12.06 1.44 5.27
CA LYS A 18 13.18 1.90 4.44
C LYS A 18 14.02 0.68 4.06
N ILE A 19 14.13 0.39 2.76
CA ILE A 19 14.93 -0.72 2.24
C ILE A 19 16.36 -0.26 1.94
N ASP A 20 16.49 0.91 1.31
CA ASP A 20 17.78 1.49 0.92
C ASP A 20 17.70 3.03 0.89
N ASP A 21 18.80 3.70 0.56
CA ASP A 21 18.87 5.15 0.35
C ASP A 21 18.05 5.57 -0.87
N GLY A 22 16.77 5.86 -0.62
CA GLY A 22 15.80 6.28 -1.61
C GLY A 22 14.83 5.18 -2.06
N LEU A 23 14.80 4.01 -1.41
CA LEU A 23 13.80 2.96 -1.66
C LEU A 23 13.00 2.66 -0.40
N TYR A 24 11.68 2.80 -0.51
CA TYR A 24 10.73 2.57 0.58
C TYR A 24 9.68 1.55 0.17
N GLU A 25 9.35 0.64 1.08
CA GLU A 25 8.18 -0.22 0.98
C GLU A 25 7.12 0.27 1.94
N ILE A 26 5.88 0.39 1.45
CA ILE A 26 4.75 0.84 2.24
C ILE A 26 3.67 -0.24 2.20
N TYR A 27 3.36 -0.78 3.36
CA TYR A 27 2.28 -1.73 3.58
C TYR A 27 1.06 -0.94 4.06
N LEU A 28 0.11 -0.77 3.15
CA LEU A 28 -1.14 -0.03 3.36
C LEU A 28 -2.31 -0.99 3.54
N VAL A 29 -3.08 -0.75 4.60
CA VAL A 29 -4.29 -1.50 4.91
C VAL A 29 -5.48 -0.56 4.88
N ALA A 30 -6.37 -0.76 3.92
CA ALA A 30 -7.65 -0.07 3.85
C ALA A 30 -8.66 -0.70 4.81
N LYS A 31 -9.43 0.16 5.48
CA LYS A 31 -10.59 -0.20 6.32
C LYS A 31 -11.68 0.84 6.11
N MET A 32 -12.89 0.59 6.59
CA MET A 32 -14.00 1.53 6.46
C MET A 32 -13.58 2.93 6.95
N TRP A 33 -13.62 3.87 6.00
CA TRP A 33 -13.40 5.30 6.17
C TRP A 33 -11.97 5.76 6.47
N THR A 34 -10.96 4.88 6.47
CA THR A 34 -9.57 5.29 6.71
C THR A 34 -8.55 4.29 6.12
N PHE A 35 -7.32 4.76 5.93
CA PHE A 35 -6.16 3.95 5.54
C PHE A 35 -5.19 3.86 6.72
N ASP A 36 -4.49 2.75 6.81
CA ASP A 36 -3.50 2.51 7.86
C ASP A 36 -2.14 2.21 7.19
N PRO A 37 -1.09 3.02 7.41
CA PRO A 37 -1.09 4.23 8.25
C PRO A 37 -1.88 5.40 7.60
N GLU A 38 -2.36 6.34 8.43
CA GLU A 38 -3.12 7.51 7.97
C GLU A 38 -2.22 8.57 7.31
N GLU A 39 -0.96 8.65 7.76
CA GLU A 39 0.04 9.59 7.27
C GLU A 39 1.34 8.86 6.97
N ILE A 40 1.98 9.23 5.86
CA ILE A 40 3.22 8.63 5.38
C ILE A 40 4.14 9.76 4.92
N GLU A 41 5.31 9.87 5.54
CA GLU A 41 6.36 10.81 5.14
C GLU A 41 7.47 10.09 4.35
N ILE A 42 7.75 10.56 3.13
CA ILE A 42 8.79 10.02 2.26
C ILE A 42 9.63 11.16 1.68
N PRO A 43 10.98 11.07 1.68
CA PRO A 43 11.82 12.07 1.05
C PRO A 43 11.55 12.20 -0.46
N ALA A 44 11.49 13.44 -0.94
CA ALA A 44 11.30 13.72 -2.36
C ALA A 44 12.41 13.07 -3.21
N GLY A 45 12.01 12.46 -4.35
CA GLY A 45 12.94 11.73 -5.23
C GLY A 45 13.14 10.26 -4.86
N SER A 46 12.52 9.77 -3.78
CA SER A 46 12.55 8.34 -3.44
C SER A 46 11.61 7.52 -4.33
N THR A 47 12.00 6.27 -4.58
CA THR A 47 11.14 5.23 -5.15
C THR A 47 10.35 4.56 -4.03
N VAL A 48 9.07 4.31 -4.27
CA VAL A 48 8.15 3.76 -3.28
C VAL A 48 7.39 2.58 -3.89
N ASP A 49 7.52 1.43 -3.26
CA ASP A 49 6.74 0.23 -3.55
C ASP A 49 5.53 0.18 -2.61
N PHE A 50 4.32 0.31 -3.17
CA PHE A 50 3.09 0.26 -2.39
C PHE A 50 2.49 -1.14 -2.40
N TYR A 51 2.23 -1.70 -1.22
CA TYR A 51 1.51 -2.95 -1.03
C TYR A 51 0.18 -2.63 -0.37
N LEU A 52 -0.92 -2.81 -1.11
CA LEU A 52 -2.26 -2.42 -0.67
C LEU A 52 -3.16 -3.64 -0.50
N THR A 53 -3.82 -3.71 0.65
CA THR A 53 -4.87 -4.69 0.96
C THR A 53 -6.07 -4.03 1.65
N SER A 54 -7.16 -4.75 1.83
CA SER A 54 -8.32 -4.32 2.61
C SER A 54 -8.67 -5.33 3.70
N LYS A 55 -9.13 -4.82 4.86
CA LYS A 55 -9.64 -5.63 5.98
C LYS A 55 -11.13 -5.94 5.91
N ASP A 56 -11.91 -5.22 5.10
CA ASP A 56 -13.37 -5.32 5.09
C ASP A 56 -13.97 -5.40 3.68
N VAL A 57 -14.09 -4.28 2.98
CA VAL A 57 -14.73 -4.16 1.66
C VAL A 57 -13.73 -3.66 0.62
N VAL A 58 -14.14 -3.59 -0.64
CA VAL A 58 -13.30 -3.02 -1.68
C VAL A 58 -13.20 -1.50 -1.49
N HIS A 59 -11.98 -0.96 -1.49
CA HIS A 59 -11.73 0.49 -1.43
C HIS A 59 -10.98 0.96 -2.68
N GLY A 60 -11.25 2.19 -3.10
CA GLY A 60 -10.42 2.89 -4.08
C GLY A 60 -9.25 3.57 -3.37
N PHE A 61 -8.03 3.38 -3.87
CA PHE A 61 -6.84 4.08 -3.42
C PHE A 61 -6.30 4.94 -4.56
N HIS A 62 -6.35 6.26 -4.35
CA HIS A 62 -5.92 7.25 -5.33
C HIS A 62 -4.95 8.24 -4.69
N ILE A 63 -3.78 8.40 -5.31
CA ILE A 63 -2.83 9.45 -4.93
C ILE A 63 -2.93 10.55 -5.99
N ASN A 64 -3.45 11.70 -5.56
CA ASN A 64 -3.61 12.87 -6.39
C ASN A 64 -2.29 13.25 -7.05
N GLU A 65 -2.33 13.61 -8.35
CA GLU A 65 -1.19 14.10 -9.13
C GLU A 65 0.00 13.14 -9.27
N LYS A 66 -0.12 11.90 -8.79
CA LYS A 66 0.93 10.87 -8.91
C LYS A 66 0.58 9.74 -9.88
N GLY A 67 -0.60 9.76 -10.49
CA GLY A 67 -1.04 8.75 -11.44
C GLY A 67 -1.30 7.37 -10.82
N VAL A 68 -1.30 7.27 -9.49
CA VAL A 68 -1.61 6.03 -8.77
C VAL A 68 -3.12 5.97 -8.56
N ASN A 69 -3.74 4.93 -9.11
CA ASN A 69 -5.16 4.62 -8.93
C ASN A 69 -5.34 3.11 -8.95
N MET A 70 -5.69 2.52 -7.81
CA MET A 70 -5.78 1.08 -7.63
C MET A 70 -6.89 0.71 -6.64
N MET A 71 -7.27 -0.56 -6.61
CA MET A 71 -8.28 -1.08 -5.68
C MET A 71 -7.61 -1.86 -4.55
N ALA A 72 -8.04 -1.62 -3.31
CA ALA A 72 -7.75 -2.50 -2.18
C ALA A 72 -8.83 -3.59 -2.14
N ILE A 73 -8.44 -4.86 -2.30
CA ILE A 73 -9.39 -5.98 -2.35
C ILE A 73 -9.13 -6.88 -1.14
N PRO A 74 -10.15 -7.21 -0.33
CA PRO A 74 -9.98 -8.11 0.81
C PRO A 74 -9.38 -9.46 0.40
N GLY A 75 -8.36 -9.91 1.13
CA GLY A 75 -7.68 -11.18 0.88
C GLY A 75 -6.74 -11.21 -0.33
N THR A 76 -6.48 -10.06 -0.97
CA THR A 76 -5.51 -9.93 -2.07
C THR A 76 -4.57 -8.77 -1.81
N ILE A 77 -3.32 -8.88 -2.28
CA ILE A 77 -2.34 -7.80 -2.21
C ILE A 77 -2.16 -7.23 -3.61
N ASN A 78 -2.40 -5.94 -3.76
CA ASN A 78 -2.04 -5.21 -4.97
C ASN A 78 -0.73 -4.48 -4.74
N LYS A 79 0.21 -4.65 -5.67
CA LYS A 79 1.52 -3.98 -5.68
C LYS A 79 1.62 -3.01 -6.85
N ILE A 80 2.17 -1.82 -6.61
CA ILE A 80 2.63 -0.88 -7.65
C ILE A 80 4.00 -0.30 -7.28
#